data_AF-A0A3D4DUR9-F1
#
_entry.id   AF-A0A3D4DUR9-F1
#
_cell.length_a   1.000
_cell.length_b   1.000
_cell.length_c   1.000
_cell.angle_alpha   90.00
_cell.angle_beta   90.00
_cell.angle_gamma   90.00
#
_symmetry.space_group_name_H-M   'P 1'
#
loop_
_entity.id
_entity.type
_entity.pdbx_description
1 polymer ?
#
loop_
_entity_poly.entity_id
_entity_poly.type
_entity_poly.pdbx_seq_one_letter_code
_entity_poly.pdbx_strand_id
1 'polypeptide(L)'
;MQSTGADILRLACVRLMDAGVKICAPVHDAILMEAPLDRLDAQVELARQLMEQACRDVLGGRSCRVDADLIKSPDRYMDTKRGLEMWNTVMRSVDLGEFGVEI
;
A
#
# COMPACT_ATOMS: atom_id res chain seq x y z
N MET A 1 19.42 -2.26 -7.04
CA MET A 1 18.75 -1.94 -8.32
C MET A 1 17.39 -1.33 -8.01
N GLN A 2 17.22 -0.01 -8.19
CA GLN A 2 15.91 0.64 -8.03
C GLN A 2 15.05 0.54 -9.30
N SER A 3 15.67 0.53 -10.49
CA SER A 3 14.96 0.51 -11.78
C SER A 3 14.04 -0.71 -11.93
N THR A 4 14.54 -1.91 -11.63
CA THR A 4 13.74 -3.14 -11.75
C THR A 4 12.56 -3.18 -10.80
N GLY A 5 12.70 -2.62 -9.58
CA GLY A 5 11.56 -2.48 -8.67
C GLY A 5 10.48 -1.56 -9.25
N ALA A 6 10.89 -0.45 -9.87
CA ALA A 6 9.96 0.46 -10.54
C ALA A 6 9.25 -0.19 -11.74
N ASP A 7 9.96 -1.02 -12.53
CA ASP A 7 9.36 -1.74 -13.67
C ASP A 7 8.31 -2.78 -13.20
N ILE A 8 8.61 -3.51 -12.13
CA ILE A 8 7.67 -4.45 -11.50
C ILE A 8 6.42 -3.69 -11.03
N LEU A 9 6.61 -2.59 -10.30
CA LEU A 9 5.50 -1.80 -9.75
C LEU A 9 4.64 -1.20 -10.87
N ARG A 10 5.26 -0.72 -11.94
CA ARG A 10 4.55 -0.19 -13.11
C ARG A 10 3.69 -1.26 -13.78
N LEU A 11 4.24 -2.46 -14.00
CA LEU A 11 3.50 -3.57 -14.59
C LEU A 11 2.36 -4.03 -13.67
N ALA A 12 2.60 -4.10 -12.36
CA ALA A 12 1.58 -4.43 -11.38
C ALA A 12 0.43 -3.43 -11.43
N CYS A 13 0.71 -2.12 -11.44
CA CYS A 13 -0.30 -1.08 -11.55
C CYS A 13 -1.18 -1.25 -12.79
N VAL A 14 -0.60 -1.52 -13.96
CA VAL A 14 -1.36 -1.76 -15.20
C VAL A 14 -2.34 -2.92 -15.03
N ARG A 15 -1.86 -4.06 -14.50
CA ARG A 15 -2.68 -5.27 -14.33
C ARG A 15 -3.79 -5.11 -13.30
N LEU A 16 -3.50 -4.42 -12.22
CA LEU A 16 -4.46 -4.10 -11.18
C LEU A 16 -5.60 -3.23 -11.74
N MET A 17 -5.25 -2.18 -12.51
CA MET A 17 -6.24 -1.34 -13.19
C MET A 17 -7.08 -2.13 -14.20
N ASP A 18 -6.45 -2.98 -15.02
CA ASP A 18 -7.15 -3.84 -15.98
C ASP A 18 -8.10 -4.84 -15.29
N ALA A 19 -7.73 -5.31 -14.09
CA ALA A 19 -8.56 -6.19 -13.27
C ALA A 19 -9.65 -5.46 -12.46
N GLY A 20 -9.78 -4.14 -12.61
CA GLY A 20 -10.77 -3.32 -11.91
C GLY A 20 -10.45 -3.03 -10.44
N VAL A 21 -9.20 -3.25 -10.01
CA VAL A 21 -8.74 -2.87 -8.68
C VAL A 21 -8.56 -1.36 -8.62
N LYS A 22 -9.18 -0.70 -7.64
CA LYS A 22 -9.09 0.75 -7.49
C LYS A 22 -7.79 1.13 -6.77
N ILE A 23 -6.82 1.62 -7.54
CA ILE A 23 -5.54 2.11 -7.04
C ILE A 23 -5.65 3.60 -6.68
N CYS A 24 -5.16 3.97 -5.50
CA CYS A 24 -5.05 5.35 -5.06
C CYS A 24 -3.68 5.92 -5.42
N ALA A 25 -2.59 5.23 -5.06
CA ALA A 25 -1.22 5.66 -5.35
C ALA A 25 -0.20 4.53 -5.19
N PRO A 26 0.89 4.50 -5.98
CA PRO A 26 2.11 3.79 -5.61
C PRO A 26 2.86 4.53 -4.50
N VAL A 27 3.39 3.81 -3.51
CA VAL A 27 4.15 4.35 -2.37
C VAL A 27 5.41 3.51 -2.16
N HIS A 28 6.56 4.02 -2.58
CA HIS A 28 7.82 3.26 -2.62
C HIS A 28 7.68 1.96 -3.41
N ASP A 29 7.70 0.82 -2.73
CA ASP A 29 7.52 -0.53 -3.27
C ASP A 29 6.13 -1.13 -2.99
N ALA A 30 5.23 -0.34 -2.41
CA ALA A 30 3.84 -0.71 -2.11
C ALA A 30 2.84 0.00 -3.04
N ILE A 31 1.61 -0.52 -3.06
CA ILE A 31 0.47 0.08 -3.76
C ILE A 31 -0.64 0.31 -2.74
N LEU A 32 -1.08 1.56 -2.61
CA LEU A 32 -2.28 1.92 -1.87
C LEU A 32 -3.50 1.71 -2.76
N MET A 33 -4.44 0.89 -2.31
CA MET A 33 -5.70 0.61 -2.98
C MET A 33 -6.88 0.81 -2.02
N GLU A 34 -8.06 1.01 -2.58
CA GLU A 34 -9.31 1.08 -1.81
C GLU A 34 -10.35 0.10 -2.36
N ALA A 35 -11.18 -0.45 -1.47
CA ALA A 35 -12.27 -1.33 -1.83
C ALA A 35 -13.40 -1.24 -0.80
N PRO A 36 -14.66 -1.53 -1.20
CA PRO A 36 -15.75 -1.77 -0.25
C PRO A 36 -15.38 -2.86 0.76
N LEU A 37 -15.79 -2.70 2.03
CA LEU A 37 -15.41 -3.63 3.11
C LEU A 37 -15.85 -5.08 2.85
N ASP A 38 -17.00 -5.28 2.19
CA ASP A 38 -17.52 -6.59 1.79
C ASP A 38 -16.68 -7.27 0.70
N ARG A 39 -15.82 -6.52 -0.01
CA ARG A 39 -14.96 -7.00 -1.09
C ARG A 39 -13.47 -6.88 -0.80
N LEU A 40 -13.11 -6.25 0.32
CA LEU A 40 -11.72 -5.88 0.62
C LEU A 40 -10.79 -7.09 0.60
N ASP A 41 -11.12 -8.16 1.31
CA ASP A 41 -10.26 -9.34 1.40
C ASP A 41 -10.05 -10.00 0.02
N ALA A 42 -11.11 -10.09 -0.80
CA ALA A 42 -11.02 -10.63 -2.16
C ALA A 42 -10.18 -9.74 -3.10
N GLN A 43 -10.32 -8.41 -2.96
CA GLN A 43 -9.55 -7.43 -3.72
C GLN A 43 -8.07 -7.43 -3.32
N VAL A 44 -7.76 -7.62 -2.03
CA VAL A 44 -6.40 -7.78 -1.53
C VAL A 44 -5.75 -9.05 -2.10
N GLU A 45 -6.44 -10.19 -2.10
CA GLU A 45 -5.89 -11.43 -2.67
C GLU A 45 -5.66 -11.32 -4.17
N LEU A 46 -6.59 -10.70 -4.92
CA LEU A 46 -6.40 -10.42 -6.33
C LEU A 46 -5.16 -9.52 -6.55
N ALA A 47 -5.02 -8.48 -5.73
CA ALA A 47 -3.91 -7.56 -5.86
C ALA A 47 -2.56 -8.25 -5.59
N ARG A 48 -2.49 -9.06 -4.52
CA ARG A 48 -1.32 -9.86 -4.17
C ARG A 48 -0.91 -10.78 -5.34
N GLN A 49 -1.87 -11.51 -5.92
CA GLN A 49 -1.62 -12.42 -7.04
C GLN A 49 -1.07 -11.68 -8.27
N LEU A 50 -1.64 -10.52 -8.61
CA LEU A 50 -1.22 -9.74 -9.77
C LEU A 50 0.16 -9.11 -9.59
N MET A 51 0.47 -8.62 -8.38
CA MET A 51 1.79 -8.09 -8.04
C MET A 51 2.86 -9.19 -8.07
N GLU A 52 2.56 -10.37 -7.53
CA GLU A 52 3.45 -11.54 -7.60
C GLU A 52 3.67 -12.01 -9.05
N GLN A 53 2.62 -12.00 -9.87
CA GLN A 53 2.77 -12.33 -11.28
C GLN A 53 3.61 -11.29 -12.03
N ALA A 54 3.44 -10.00 -11.73
CA ALA A 54 4.30 -8.96 -12.30
C ALA A 54 5.78 -9.16 -11.91
N CYS A 55 6.05 -9.57 -10.66
CA CYS A 55 7.40 -9.96 -10.24
C CYS A 55 7.94 -11.11 -11.07
N ARG A 56 7.17 -12.20 -11.22
CA ARG A 56 7.57 -13.38 -12.01
C ARG A 56 7.92 -13.00 -13.45
N ASP A 57 7.11 -12.17 -14.07
CA ASP A 57 7.28 -11.83 -15.48
C ASP A 57 8.52 -10.97 -15.72
N VAL A 58 8.84 -10.06 -14.80
CA VAL A 58 10.05 -9.21 -14.89
C VAL A 58 11.32 -9.97 -14.47
N LEU A 59 11.23 -10.85 -13.48
CA LEU A 59 12.39 -11.53 -12.88
C LEU A 59 12.70 -12.91 -13.48
N GLY A 60 11.99 -13.32 -14.54
CA GLY A 60 12.21 -14.61 -15.23
C GLY A 60 11.74 -15.81 -14.41
N GLY A 61 10.52 -15.73 -13.86
CA GLY A 61 9.86 -16.81 -13.11
C GLY A 61 10.00 -16.75 -11.59
N ARG A 62 10.79 -15.81 -11.05
CA ARG A 62 10.92 -15.60 -9.59
C ARG A 62 9.93 -14.56 -9.11
N SER A 63 9.28 -14.83 -7.97
CA SER A 63 8.38 -13.86 -7.33
C SER A 63 9.02 -13.23 -6.11
N CYS A 64 8.63 -12.00 -5.80
CA CYS A 64 8.76 -11.44 -4.47
C CYS A 64 7.56 -11.86 -3.62
N ARG A 65 7.71 -11.88 -2.29
CA ARG A 65 6.57 -11.98 -1.37
C ARG A 65 5.86 -10.62 -1.35
N VAL A 66 4.54 -10.64 -1.44
CA VAL A 66 3.71 -9.45 -1.35
C VAL A 66 2.88 -9.56 -0.08
N ASP A 67 3.20 -8.72 0.90
CA ASP A 67 2.47 -8.59 2.16
C ASP A 67 1.44 -7.45 2.04
N ALA A 68 0.36 -7.48 2.83
CA ALA A 68 -0.68 -6.46 2.80
C ALA A 68 -1.08 -6.05 4.23
N ASP A 69 -1.14 -4.74 4.46
CA ASP A 69 -1.69 -4.15 5.68
C ASP A 69 -3.09 -3.61 5.39
N LEU A 70 -4.09 -4.09 6.14
CA LEU A 70 -5.48 -3.69 5.95
C LEU A 70 -5.89 -2.63 6.98
N ILE A 71 -6.44 -1.53 6.48
CA ILE A 71 -7.06 -0.49 7.30
C ILE A 71 -8.54 -0.46 6.96
N LYS A 72 -9.39 -0.85 7.93
CA LYS A 72 -10.84 -0.93 7.76
C LYS A 72 -11.49 0.28 8.42
N SER A 73 -12.37 0.98 7.73
CA SER A 73 -13.16 2.06 8.33
C SER A 73 -13.90 1.56 9.58
N PRO A 74 -13.89 2.30 10.71
CA PRO A 74 -13.47 3.70 10.88
C PRO A 74 -11.99 3.92 11.24
N ASP A 75 -11.16 2.88 11.23
CA ASP A 75 -9.75 3.00 11.60
C ASP A 75 -8.96 3.84 10.60
N ARG A 76 -7.86 4.44 11.08
CA ARG A 76 -6.93 5.24 10.27
C ARG A 76 -5.54 4.63 10.33
N TYR A 77 -4.81 4.71 9.21
CA TYR A 77 -3.42 4.30 9.18
C TYR A 77 -2.55 5.18 10.09
N MET A 78 -1.73 4.54 10.92
CA MET A 78 -0.65 5.17 11.66
C MET A 78 0.49 4.16 11.84
N ASP A 79 1.70 4.49 11.39
CA ASP A 79 2.90 3.71 11.75
C ASP A 79 3.30 4.07 13.19
N THR A 80 2.70 3.39 14.16
CA THR A 80 2.97 3.61 15.59
C THR A 80 4.39 3.26 16.00
N LYS A 81 5.13 2.50 15.19
CA LYS A 81 6.50 2.06 15.50
C LYS A 81 7.55 3.07 15.05
N ARG A 82 7.37 3.69 13.87
CA ARG A 82 8.38 4.55 13.24
C ARG A 82 7.86 5.92 12.85
N GLY A 83 6.58 6.03 12.52
CA GLY A 83 5.98 7.26 12.00
C GLY A 83 5.46 8.22 13.07
N LEU A 84 5.10 7.71 14.25
CA LEU A 84 4.41 8.47 15.29
C LEU A 84 5.19 9.72 15.76
N GLU A 85 6.49 9.57 16.02
CA GLU A 85 7.32 10.68 16.50
C GLU A 85 7.44 11.80 15.46
N MET A 86 7.70 11.44 14.20
CA MET A 86 7.77 12.39 13.10
C MET A 86 6.42 13.06 12.86
N TRP A 87 5.33 12.30 12.88
CA TRP A 87 3.97 12.82 12.75
C TRP A 87 3.67 13.87 13.82
N ASN A 88 3.87 13.53 15.10
CA ASN A 88 3.61 14.44 16.20
C ASN A 88 4.52 15.68 16.15
N THR A 89 5.77 15.54 15.70
CA THR A 89 6.69 16.68 15.49
C THR A 89 6.15 17.65 14.44
N VAL A 90 5.68 17.14 13.29
CA VAL A 90 5.10 17.98 12.22
C VAL A 90 3.81 18.63 12.68
N MET A 91 2.90 17.87 13.30
CA MET A 91 1.61 18.39 13.76
C MET A 91 1.77 19.50 14.80
N ARG A 92 2.71 19.33 15.74
CA ARG A 92 3.08 20.35 16.71
C ARG A 92 3.65 21.60 16.05
N SER A 93 4.40 21.44 14.96
CA SER A 93 4.98 22.58 14.22
C SER A 93 3.93 23.43 13.49
N VAL A 94 2.71 22.91 13.33
CA VAL A 94 1.59 23.59 12.67
C VAL A 94 0.40 23.80 13.62
N ASP A 95 0.63 23.72 14.94
CA ASP A 95 -0.38 23.92 16.00
C ASP A 95 -1.63 23.02 15.87
N LEU A 96 -1.46 21.81 15.31
CA LEU A 96 -2.51 20.81 15.21
C LEU A 96 -2.34 19.70 16.27
N GLY A 97 -3.45 19.01 16.55
CA GLY A 97 -3.48 17.93 17.55
C GLY A 97 -2.55 16.75 17.21
N GLU A 98 -1.87 16.26 18.24
CA GLU A 98 -1.00 15.08 18.14
C GLU A 98 -1.81 13.78 18.14
N PHE A 99 -1.27 12.74 17.50
CA PHE A 99 -1.91 11.43 17.50
C PHE A 99 -1.76 10.77 18.88
N GLY A 100 -2.85 10.20 19.39
CA GLY A 100 -2.88 9.49 20.68
C GLY A 100 -3.12 10.39 21.91
N VAL A 101 -3.41 11.69 21.70
CA VAL A 101 -3.86 12.58 22.77
C VAL A 101 -5.40 12.60 22.72
N GLU A 102 -6.06 11.95 23.68
CA GLU A 102 -7.50 12.12 23.89
C GLU A 102 -7.79 13.56 24.33
N ILE A 103 -8.82 14.17 23.74
CA ILE A 103 -9.35 15.49 24.09
C ILE A 103 -10.28 15.35 25.30
#